data_AF-A0A6B4JK33-F1
#
_entry.id   AF-A0A6B4JK33-F1
#
_cell.length_a   1.000
_cell.length_b   1.000
_cell.length_c   1.000
_cell.angle_alpha   90.00
_cell.angle_beta   90.00
_cell.angle_gamma   90.00
#
_symmetry.space_group_name_H-M   'P 1'
#
loop_
_entity.id
_entity.type
_entity.pdbx_description
1 polymer ?
#
loop_
_entity_poly.entity_id
_entity_poly.type
_entity_poly.pdbx_seq_one_letter_code
_entity_poly.pdbx_strand_id
1 'polypeptide(L)'
;MNLEELENIEEIKFPKLFREIYSTGAMKWMTSYKWLNENREELLNNPAAFMYGIQSDCEPLLFEDIQERKEFIDEMNEISGYKIKEEYNFIPFAMTGGGDIYCFVYKNKTDLTHIILYKHDTDDIINYGTNFEEFLMWQMAEAITEWDQEIDYCILAHAKYLKDEYRILFENRDIEGILKTAKDIEVKMEKLEEENLQSKFYNVIG
;
A
#
# COMPACT_ATOMS: atom_id res chain seq x y z
N MET A 1 7.55 10.59 -13.62
CA MET A 1 8.05 11.02 -12.29
C MET A 1 8.85 9.88 -11.66
N ASN A 2 9.93 10.14 -10.93
CA ASN A 2 10.66 9.13 -10.15
C ASN A 2 10.40 9.27 -8.63
N LEU A 3 10.82 8.28 -7.83
CA LEU A 3 10.52 8.26 -6.40
C LEU A 3 11.17 9.43 -5.64
N GLU A 4 12.39 9.83 -6.00
CA GLU A 4 13.08 10.94 -5.34
C GLU A 4 12.40 12.28 -5.64
N GLU A 5 11.94 12.48 -6.88
CA GLU A 5 11.13 13.65 -7.27
C GLU A 5 9.85 13.71 -6.44
N LEU A 6 9.14 12.59 -6.31
CA LEU A 6 7.90 12.51 -5.54
C LEU A 6 8.14 12.78 -4.04
N GLU A 7 9.19 12.19 -3.43
CA GLU A 7 9.56 12.47 -2.05
C GLU A 7 9.88 13.94 -1.79
N ASN A 8 10.50 14.62 -2.77
CA ASN A 8 10.80 16.04 -2.68
C ASN A 8 9.54 16.91 -2.81
N ILE A 9 8.60 16.52 -3.68
CA ILE A 9 7.31 17.20 -3.85
C ILE A 9 6.45 17.09 -2.58
N GLU A 10 6.38 15.88 -2.02
CA GLU A 10 5.56 15.58 -0.83
C GLU A 10 6.26 16.00 0.48
N GLU A 11 7.56 16.29 0.42
CA GLU A 11 8.42 16.58 1.57
C GLU A 11 8.42 15.46 2.63
N ILE A 12 8.30 14.21 2.19
CA ILE A 12 8.30 12.99 3.02
C ILE A 12 9.39 12.02 2.55
N LYS A 13 9.64 10.98 3.35
CA LYS A 13 10.39 9.80 2.88
C LYS A 13 9.50 8.57 2.96
N PHE A 14 9.34 7.87 1.83
CA PHE A 14 8.60 6.62 1.78
C PHE A 14 9.24 5.58 2.71
N PRO A 15 8.47 4.57 3.16
CA PRO A 15 8.97 3.53 4.04
C PRO A 15 10.26 2.94 3.50
N LYS A 16 11.20 2.60 4.40
CA LYS A 16 12.52 2.09 4.02
C LYS A 16 12.41 0.93 3.02
N LEU A 17 11.55 -0.05 3.31
CA LEU A 17 11.34 -1.21 2.44
C LEU A 17 10.79 -0.80 1.05
N PHE A 18 9.86 0.17 0.99
CA PHE A 18 9.35 0.69 -0.29
C PHE A 18 10.49 1.24 -1.16
N ARG A 19 11.40 2.03 -0.57
CA ARG A 19 12.59 2.55 -1.26
C ARG A 19 13.58 1.46 -1.65
N GLU A 20 13.76 0.44 -0.81
CA GLU A 20 14.62 -0.70 -1.12
C GLU A 20 14.09 -1.48 -2.32
N ILE A 21 12.77 -1.73 -2.38
CA ILE A 21 12.12 -2.36 -3.54
C ILE A 21 12.27 -1.46 -4.78
N TYR A 22 12.06 -0.15 -4.66
CA TYR A 22 12.26 0.78 -5.77
C TYR A 22 13.69 0.68 -6.35
N SER A 23 14.71 0.59 -5.48
CA SER A 23 16.11 0.52 -5.88
C SER A 23 16.49 -0.74 -6.67
N THR A 24 15.67 -1.79 -6.61
CA THR A 24 15.90 -3.02 -7.40
C THR A 24 15.44 -2.87 -8.86
N GLY A 25 14.67 -1.83 -9.18
CA GLY A 25 14.01 -1.65 -10.47
C GLY A 25 12.64 -2.31 -10.58
N ALA A 26 12.15 -2.99 -9.54
CA ALA A 26 10.84 -3.66 -9.53
C ALA A 26 9.66 -2.70 -9.76
N MET A 27 9.81 -1.44 -9.38
CA MET A 27 8.79 -0.38 -9.51
C MET A 27 8.98 0.48 -10.76
N LYS A 28 9.82 0.07 -11.73
CA LYS A 28 10.06 0.87 -12.95
C LYS A 28 8.77 1.17 -13.71
N TRP A 29 7.81 0.26 -13.64
CA TRP A 29 6.49 0.41 -14.26
C TRP A 29 5.62 1.50 -13.63
N MET A 30 5.90 1.88 -12.39
CA MET A 30 5.16 2.91 -11.67
C MET A 30 5.59 4.34 -12.05
N THR A 31 6.64 4.51 -12.86
CA THR A 31 7.23 5.84 -13.11
C THR A 31 6.47 6.70 -14.11
N SER A 32 5.71 6.10 -15.03
CA SER A 32 4.86 6.82 -15.99
C SER A 32 3.94 5.89 -16.79
N TYR A 33 2.81 6.42 -17.28
CA TYR A 33 1.97 5.74 -18.26
C TYR A 33 2.73 5.41 -19.54
N LYS A 34 3.64 6.29 -19.96
CA LYS A 34 4.46 6.07 -21.16
C LYS A 34 5.29 4.79 -21.02
N TRP A 35 6.01 4.63 -19.90
CA TRP A 35 6.79 3.43 -19.66
C TRP A 35 5.90 2.19 -19.64
N LEU A 36 4.79 2.24 -18.90
CA LEU A 36 3.83 1.14 -18.79
C LEU A 36 3.32 0.67 -20.16
N ASN A 37 2.94 1.62 -21.02
CA ASN A 37 2.43 1.34 -22.36
C ASN A 37 3.49 0.80 -23.31
N GLU A 38 4.71 1.33 -23.26
CA GLU A 38 5.82 0.92 -24.14
C GLU A 38 6.42 -0.44 -23.73
N ASN A 39 6.29 -0.86 -22.47
CA ASN A 39 6.97 -2.03 -21.91
C ASN A 39 6.00 -3.09 -21.36
N ARG A 40 4.75 -3.10 -21.80
CA ARG A 40 3.70 -4.00 -21.26
C ARG A 40 4.05 -5.49 -21.39
N GLU A 41 4.66 -5.90 -22.50
CA GLU A 41 5.09 -7.29 -22.68
C GLU A 41 6.25 -7.66 -21.74
N GLU A 42 7.23 -6.78 -21.56
CA GLU A 42 8.31 -6.96 -20.58
C GLU A 42 7.74 -7.09 -19.16
N LEU A 43 6.79 -6.22 -18.80
CA LEU A 43 6.13 -6.23 -17.51
C LEU A 43 5.36 -7.54 -17.23
N LEU A 44 4.55 -8.00 -18.20
CA LEU A 44 3.80 -9.26 -18.08
C LEU A 44 4.70 -10.49 -17.91
N ASN A 45 5.94 -10.42 -18.38
CA ASN A 45 6.92 -11.50 -18.27
C ASN A 45 7.94 -11.27 -17.14
N ASN A 46 7.71 -10.29 -16.25
CA ASN A 46 8.60 -9.98 -15.13
C ASN A 46 7.96 -10.33 -13.78
N PRO A 47 8.25 -11.52 -13.22
CA PRO A 47 7.79 -11.95 -11.89
C PRO A 47 8.09 -11.00 -10.74
N ALA A 48 9.17 -10.22 -10.87
CA ALA A 48 9.68 -9.35 -9.82
C ALA A 48 9.14 -7.92 -9.92
N ALA A 49 8.30 -7.63 -10.92
CA ALA A 49 7.63 -6.35 -11.02
C ALA A 49 6.70 -6.17 -9.81
N PHE A 50 6.93 -5.12 -9.03
CA PHE A 50 6.33 -4.95 -7.72
C PHE A 50 4.79 -4.93 -7.81
N MET A 51 4.15 -5.81 -7.03
CA MET A 51 2.72 -6.16 -6.99
C MET A 51 2.09 -6.57 -8.33
N TYR A 52 2.83 -6.53 -9.44
CA TYR A 52 2.31 -6.93 -10.73
C TYR A 52 2.26 -8.46 -10.79
N GLY A 53 1.07 -9.02 -11.02
CA GLY A 53 0.85 -10.47 -11.02
C GLY A 53 0.65 -11.08 -9.62
N ILE A 54 0.57 -10.26 -8.57
CA ILE A 54 -0.01 -10.67 -7.29
C ILE A 54 -1.52 -10.44 -7.38
N GLN A 55 -2.30 -11.48 -7.13
CA GLN A 55 -3.77 -11.40 -7.17
C GLN A 55 -4.27 -10.88 -5.83
N SER A 56 -4.28 -9.58 -5.63
CA SER A 56 -4.88 -8.97 -4.44
C SER A 56 -5.60 -7.68 -4.82
N ASP A 57 -6.46 -7.18 -3.93
CA ASP A 57 -7.19 -5.94 -4.15
C ASP A 57 -6.32 -4.70 -3.82
N CYS A 58 -5.06 -4.70 -4.29
CA CYS A 58 -4.08 -3.65 -4.05
C CYS A 58 -3.27 -3.37 -5.31
N GLU A 59 -3.74 -2.38 -6.06
CA GLU A 59 -3.16 -1.93 -7.31
C GLU A 59 -2.28 -0.70 -7.05
N PRO A 60 -0.93 -0.79 -7.13
CA PRO A 60 -0.09 0.38 -6.89
C PRO A 60 -0.35 1.50 -7.90
N LEU A 61 -0.36 2.73 -7.40
CA LEU A 61 -0.53 3.92 -8.23
C LEU A 61 0.76 4.20 -9.02
N LEU A 62 0.61 4.78 -10.20
CA LEU A 62 1.74 5.45 -10.83
C LEU A 62 2.14 6.65 -9.97
N PHE A 63 3.44 6.95 -9.91
CA PHE A 63 3.94 8.07 -9.11
C PHE A 63 3.36 9.41 -9.56
N GLU A 64 3.06 9.55 -10.86
CA GLU A 64 2.43 10.76 -11.40
C GLU A 64 0.95 10.92 -11.01
N ASP A 65 0.29 9.87 -10.54
CA ASP A 65 -1.12 9.91 -10.13
C ASP A 65 -1.29 10.23 -8.64
N ILE A 66 -0.22 10.16 -7.83
CA ILE A 66 -0.32 10.30 -6.37
C ILE A 66 -0.84 11.68 -5.96
N GLN A 67 -0.43 12.74 -6.66
CA GLN A 67 -0.91 14.10 -6.36
C GLN A 67 -2.39 14.27 -6.70
N GLU A 68 -2.84 13.77 -7.86
CA GLU A 68 -4.26 13.78 -8.25
C GLU A 68 -5.12 13.01 -7.24
N ARG A 69 -4.66 11.85 -6.77
CA ARG A 69 -5.39 11.08 -5.76
C ARG A 69 -5.43 11.76 -4.40
N LYS A 70 -4.42 12.55 -4.06
CA LYS A 70 -4.41 13.35 -2.83
C LYS A 70 -5.42 14.49 -2.92
N GLU A 71 -5.44 15.21 -4.05
CA GLU A 71 -6.45 16.24 -4.32
C GLU A 71 -7.87 15.66 -4.26
N PHE A 72 -8.09 14.49 -4.85
CA PHE A 72 -9.37 13.79 -4.77
C PHE A 72 -9.80 13.49 -3.32
N ILE A 73 -8.90 12.99 -2.47
CA ILE A 73 -9.19 12.75 -1.05
C ILE A 73 -9.56 14.06 -0.33
N ASP A 74 -8.83 15.14 -0.59
CA ASP A 74 -9.14 16.44 0.02
C ASP A 74 -10.52 16.97 -0.42
N GLU A 75 -10.86 16.84 -1.70
CA GLU A 75 -12.17 17.23 -2.25
C GLU A 75 -13.32 16.41 -1.65
N MET A 76 -13.18 15.08 -1.58
CA MET A 76 -14.22 14.22 -1.01
C MET A 76 -14.44 14.50 0.48
N ASN A 77 -13.36 14.67 1.23
CA ASN A 77 -13.45 15.06 2.64
C ASN A 77 -14.17 16.40 2.80
N GLU A 78 -13.86 17.41 1.98
CA GLU A 78 -14.53 18.72 2.05
C GLU A 78 -16.03 18.61 1.77
N ILE A 79 -16.43 17.83 0.76
CA ILE A 79 -17.84 17.55 0.44
C ILE A 79 -18.56 16.92 1.64
N SER A 80 -17.88 16.04 2.36
CA SER A 80 -18.42 15.32 3.52
C SER A 80 -18.29 16.06 4.85
N GLY A 81 -17.80 17.32 4.83
CA GLY A 81 -17.67 18.13 6.03
C GLY A 81 -16.49 17.73 6.93
N TYR A 82 -15.44 17.17 6.35
CA TYR A 82 -14.20 16.81 7.03
C TYR A 82 -13.02 17.58 6.45
N LYS A 83 -12.03 17.82 7.31
CA LYS A 83 -10.73 18.34 6.90
C LYS A 83 -9.63 17.58 7.61
N ILE A 84 -8.65 17.05 6.89
CA ILE A 84 -7.47 16.43 7.48
C ILE A 84 -6.78 17.47 8.39
N LYS A 85 -6.48 17.09 9.63
CA LYS A 85 -5.75 17.96 10.56
C LYS A 85 -4.37 18.25 10.00
N GLU A 86 -3.90 19.50 10.17
CA GLU A 86 -2.71 20.02 9.51
C GLU A 86 -1.42 19.23 9.82
N GLU A 87 -1.34 18.58 10.97
CA GLU A 87 -0.20 17.75 11.31
C GLU A 87 -0.17 16.40 10.56
N TYR A 88 -1.26 15.95 9.93
CA TYR A 88 -1.32 14.69 9.21
C TYR A 88 -1.30 14.90 7.70
N ASN A 89 -0.65 13.97 7.00
CA ASN A 89 -0.54 13.94 5.55
C ASN A 89 -0.89 12.53 5.08
N PHE A 90 -1.90 12.41 4.23
CA PHE A 90 -2.26 11.15 3.60
C PHE A 90 -1.55 11.10 2.25
N ILE A 91 -0.70 10.10 2.06
CA ILE A 91 0.07 9.88 0.84
C ILE A 91 -0.46 8.61 0.17
N PRO A 92 -1.29 8.71 -0.88
CA PRO A 92 -1.77 7.57 -1.64
C PRO A 92 -0.60 6.75 -2.21
N PHE A 93 -0.74 5.43 -2.24
CA PHE A 93 0.26 4.56 -2.89
C PHE A 93 -0.34 3.38 -3.67
N ALA A 94 -1.59 3.01 -3.39
CA ALA A 94 -2.31 1.97 -4.10
C ALA A 94 -3.82 2.24 -4.03
N MET A 95 -4.60 1.51 -4.82
CA MET A 95 -6.05 1.50 -4.75
C MET A 95 -6.61 0.08 -4.86
N THR A 96 -7.83 -0.11 -4.39
CA THR A 96 -8.61 -1.31 -4.68
C THR A 96 -9.22 -1.19 -6.07
N GLY A 97 -9.62 -2.31 -6.68
CA GLY A 97 -10.41 -2.33 -7.91
C GLY A 97 -11.78 -1.64 -7.74
N GLY A 98 -12.25 -1.50 -6.50
CA GLY A 98 -13.43 -0.72 -6.14
C GLY A 98 -13.23 0.80 -6.05
N GLY A 99 -11.99 1.29 -6.10
CA GLY A 99 -11.68 2.72 -6.03
C GLY A 99 -11.32 3.26 -4.63
N ASP A 100 -11.28 2.40 -3.61
CA ASP A 100 -10.80 2.79 -2.28
C ASP A 100 -9.28 2.97 -2.30
N ILE A 101 -8.74 3.87 -1.48
CA ILE A 101 -7.37 4.36 -1.63
C ILE A 101 -6.52 3.98 -0.44
N TYR A 102 -5.46 3.21 -0.66
CA TYR A 102 -4.45 2.93 0.34
C TYR A 102 -3.51 4.12 0.51
N CYS A 103 -3.34 4.58 1.75
CA CYS A 103 -2.51 5.73 2.08
C CYS A 103 -1.48 5.40 3.17
N PHE A 104 -0.28 5.95 3.01
CA PHE A 104 0.65 6.14 4.13
C PHE A 104 0.26 7.42 4.87
N VAL A 105 0.06 7.34 6.18
CA VAL A 105 -0.29 8.48 7.02
C VAL A 105 0.93 8.97 7.77
N TYR A 106 1.44 10.14 7.40
CA TYR A 106 2.55 10.79 8.09
C TYR A 106 2.05 11.84 9.06
N LYS A 107 2.65 11.87 10.26
CA LYS A 107 2.56 13.00 11.17
C LYS A 107 3.77 13.91 10.98
N ASN A 108 3.55 15.21 10.86
CA ASN A 108 4.55 16.25 10.63
C ASN A 108 5.49 15.93 9.45
N LYS A 109 5.01 15.20 8.44
CA LYS A 109 5.76 14.75 7.25
C LYS A 109 6.97 13.82 7.51
N THR A 110 7.27 13.49 8.76
CA THR A 110 8.44 12.65 9.10
C THR A 110 8.05 11.29 9.65
N ASP A 111 6.97 11.23 10.41
CA ASP A 111 6.65 10.06 11.21
C ASP A 111 5.56 9.26 10.52
N LEU A 112 5.91 8.14 9.88
CA LEU A 112 4.90 7.20 9.41
C LEU A 112 4.15 6.64 10.62
N THR A 113 2.87 6.96 10.72
CA THR A 113 2.05 6.56 11.86
C THR A 113 1.13 5.41 11.54
N HIS A 114 0.57 5.36 10.32
CA HIS A 114 -0.40 4.34 9.91
C HIS A 114 -0.28 4.07 8.41
N ILE A 115 -0.74 2.89 8.02
CA ILE A 115 -1.19 2.53 6.68
C ILE A 115 -2.70 2.40 6.80
N ILE A 116 -3.45 3.07 5.94
CA ILE A 116 -4.91 3.05 5.99
C ILE A 116 -5.50 2.73 4.61
N LEU A 117 -6.75 2.31 4.60
CA LEU A 117 -7.61 2.34 3.42
C LEU A 117 -8.69 3.39 3.64
N TYR A 118 -8.69 4.42 2.78
CA TYR A 118 -9.73 5.43 2.72
C TYR A 118 -10.87 4.93 1.82
N LYS A 119 -12.07 4.79 2.40
CA LYS A 119 -13.28 4.38 1.71
C LYS A 119 -13.89 5.57 1.00
N HIS A 120 -13.76 5.61 -0.32
CA HIS A 120 -14.13 6.79 -1.09
C HIS A 120 -15.64 7.07 -1.12
N ASP A 121 -16.47 6.05 -0.91
CA ASP A 121 -17.94 6.17 -0.89
C ASP A 121 -18.51 6.58 0.48
N THR A 122 -17.80 6.29 1.58
CA THR A 122 -18.32 6.47 2.95
C THR A 122 -17.47 7.37 3.84
N ASP A 123 -16.29 7.78 3.36
CA ASP A 123 -15.24 8.49 4.11
C ASP A 123 -14.72 7.75 5.34
N ASP A 124 -15.04 6.45 5.46
CA ASP A 124 -14.51 5.61 6.51
C ASP A 124 -13.01 5.35 6.29
N ILE A 125 -12.28 5.24 7.40
CA ILE A 125 -10.88 4.85 7.40
C ILE A 125 -10.75 3.49 8.06
N ILE A 126 -10.20 2.53 7.32
CA ILE A 126 -9.82 1.20 7.83
C ILE A 126 -8.32 1.19 8.10
N ASN A 127 -7.89 0.60 9.21
CA ASN A 127 -6.48 0.55 9.57
C ASN A 127 -5.81 -0.70 9.00
N TYR A 128 -4.64 -0.51 8.39
CA TYR A 128 -3.78 -1.58 7.89
C TYR A 128 -2.43 -1.62 8.62
N GLY A 129 -2.41 -1.14 9.88
CA GLY A 129 -1.24 -1.19 10.75
C GLY A 129 -0.25 -0.06 10.49
N THR A 130 1.01 -0.28 10.86
CA THR A 130 2.06 0.76 10.81
C THR A 130 3.34 0.30 10.12
N ASN A 131 3.37 -0.97 9.69
CA ASN A 131 4.53 -1.62 9.10
C ASN A 131 4.22 -2.09 7.68
N PHE A 132 4.92 -1.48 6.71
CA PHE A 132 4.73 -1.81 5.30
C PHE A 132 5.13 -3.26 4.94
N GLU A 133 6.07 -3.86 5.66
CA GLU A 133 6.42 -5.27 5.44
C GLU A 133 5.30 -6.22 5.90
N GLU A 134 4.64 -5.92 7.03
CA GLU A 134 3.48 -6.69 7.48
C GLU A 134 2.30 -6.50 6.52
N PHE A 135 2.09 -5.29 6.00
CA PHE A 135 1.11 -5.03 4.95
C PHE A 135 1.38 -5.87 3.69
N LEU A 136 2.62 -5.93 3.20
CA LEU A 136 2.99 -6.74 2.04
C LEU A 136 2.82 -8.24 2.31
N MET A 137 3.22 -8.72 3.48
CA MET A 137 3.00 -10.11 3.87
C MET A 137 1.51 -10.45 3.84
N TRP A 138 0.66 -9.58 4.40
CA TRP A 138 -0.79 -9.74 4.42
C TRP A 138 -1.39 -9.77 3.01
N GLN A 139 -1.02 -8.82 2.14
CA GLN A 139 -1.46 -8.78 0.74
C GLN A 139 -1.09 -10.06 -0.03
N MET A 140 0.14 -10.57 0.17
CA MET A 140 0.57 -11.82 -0.45
C MET A 140 -0.16 -13.05 0.13
N ALA A 141 -0.54 -13.02 1.41
CA ALA A 141 -1.35 -14.07 2.00
C ALA A 141 -2.77 -14.06 1.44
N GLU A 142 -3.40 -12.89 1.35
CA GLU A 142 -4.74 -12.69 0.77
C GLU A 142 -4.79 -13.26 -0.66
N ALA A 143 -3.74 -13.02 -1.45
CA ALA A 143 -3.65 -13.55 -2.80
C ALA A 143 -3.74 -15.08 -2.86
N ILE A 144 -3.14 -15.76 -1.89
CA ILE A 144 -3.15 -17.22 -1.82
C ILE A 144 -4.47 -17.74 -1.26
N THR A 145 -5.07 -17.03 -0.31
CA THR A 145 -6.16 -17.58 0.53
C THR A 145 -7.55 -17.17 0.05
N GLU A 146 -7.70 -15.94 -0.44
CA GLU A 146 -8.98 -15.39 -0.92
C GLU A 146 -9.07 -15.43 -2.45
N TRP A 147 -7.93 -15.29 -3.13
CA TRP A 147 -7.87 -15.28 -4.60
C TRP A 147 -7.36 -16.60 -5.20
N ASP A 148 -7.15 -17.62 -4.36
CA ASP A 148 -6.69 -18.96 -4.75
C ASP A 148 -5.40 -18.95 -5.62
N GLN A 149 -4.54 -17.92 -5.49
CA GLN A 149 -3.27 -17.87 -6.21
C GLN A 149 -2.31 -18.94 -5.69
N GLU A 150 -1.76 -19.75 -6.59
CA GLU A 150 -0.68 -20.66 -6.23
C GLU A 150 0.58 -19.89 -5.80
N ILE A 151 1.38 -20.47 -4.89
CA ILE A 151 2.73 -19.97 -4.60
C ILE A 151 3.62 -20.23 -5.84
N ASP A 152 3.60 -19.29 -6.77
CA ASP A 152 4.27 -19.34 -8.06
C ASP A 152 5.55 -18.49 -8.06
N TYR A 153 6.11 -18.25 -9.24
CA TYR A 153 7.31 -17.44 -9.39
C TYR A 153 7.09 -15.96 -9.03
N CYS A 154 5.86 -15.43 -9.16
CA CYS A 154 5.53 -14.06 -8.77
C CYS A 154 5.54 -13.93 -7.25
N ILE A 155 4.82 -14.82 -6.55
CA ILE A 155 4.80 -14.86 -5.08
C ILE A 155 6.22 -15.01 -4.52
N LEU A 156 7.01 -15.95 -5.06
CA LEU A 156 8.39 -16.17 -4.60
C LEU A 156 9.34 -15.01 -4.92
N ALA A 157 9.10 -14.26 -6.00
CA ALA A 157 9.88 -13.07 -6.29
C ALA A 157 9.61 -11.95 -5.28
N HIS A 158 8.35 -11.79 -4.86
CA HIS A 158 7.94 -10.81 -3.85
C HIS A 158 8.38 -11.18 -2.44
N ALA A 159 8.36 -12.48 -2.11
CA ALA A 159 8.80 -12.98 -0.80
C ALA A 159 10.25 -12.58 -0.47
N LYS A 160 11.10 -12.34 -1.49
CA LYS A 160 12.49 -11.90 -1.30
C LYS A 160 12.61 -10.52 -0.66
N TYR A 161 11.57 -9.69 -0.73
CA TYR A 161 11.54 -8.38 -0.08
C TYR A 161 11.19 -8.48 1.41
N LEU A 162 10.65 -9.61 1.85
CA LEU A 162 10.29 -9.83 3.24
C LEU A 162 11.50 -10.33 4.04
N LYS A 163 11.52 -10.02 5.33
CA LYS A 163 12.42 -10.63 6.31
C LYS A 163 12.32 -12.15 6.31
N ASP A 164 13.41 -12.78 6.73
CA ASP A 164 13.59 -14.23 6.66
C ASP A 164 12.43 -15.01 7.30
N GLU A 165 11.88 -14.55 8.42
CA GLU A 165 10.77 -15.23 9.09
C GLU A 165 9.47 -15.30 8.27
N TYR A 166 9.21 -14.33 7.39
CA TYR A 166 8.07 -14.37 6.48
C TYR A 166 8.45 -15.06 5.17
N ARG A 167 9.61 -14.72 4.61
CA ARG A 167 10.09 -15.27 3.34
C ARG A 167 10.10 -16.81 3.35
N ILE A 168 10.61 -17.41 4.43
CA ILE A 168 10.75 -18.86 4.55
C ILE A 168 9.39 -19.57 4.48
N LEU A 169 8.29 -18.94 4.92
CA LEU A 169 6.96 -19.52 4.82
C LEU A 169 6.55 -19.72 3.36
N PHE A 170 6.76 -18.71 2.52
CA PHE A 170 6.47 -18.80 1.07
C PHE A 170 7.43 -19.76 0.37
N GLU A 171 8.73 -19.70 0.67
CA GLU A 171 9.73 -20.60 0.07
C GLU A 171 9.44 -22.08 0.38
N ASN A 172 8.98 -22.39 1.59
CA ASN A 172 8.60 -23.74 2.01
C ASN A 172 7.17 -24.12 1.63
N ARG A 173 6.38 -23.19 1.06
CA ARG A 173 4.95 -23.36 0.78
C ARG A 173 4.15 -23.75 2.03
N ASP A 174 4.50 -23.16 3.16
CA ASP A 174 3.85 -23.40 4.45
C ASP A 174 2.55 -22.58 4.55
N ILE A 175 1.48 -23.10 3.94
CA ILE A 175 0.17 -22.43 3.89
C ILE A 175 -0.39 -22.18 5.29
N GLU A 176 -0.22 -23.13 6.22
CA GLU A 176 -0.69 -22.98 7.59
C GLU A 176 0.07 -21.84 8.31
N GLY A 177 1.39 -21.79 8.13
CA GLY A 177 2.24 -20.71 8.64
C GLY A 177 1.88 -19.34 8.05
N ILE A 178 1.62 -19.26 6.75
CA ILE A 178 1.18 -18.03 6.06
C ILE A 178 -0.15 -17.55 6.66
N LEU A 179 -1.17 -18.43 6.72
CA LEU A 179 -2.49 -18.12 7.27
C LEU A 179 -2.42 -17.64 8.71
N LYS A 180 -1.65 -18.35 9.54
CA LYS A 180 -1.48 -17.97 10.95
C LYS A 180 -0.82 -16.60 11.07
N THR A 181 0.21 -16.33 10.28
CA THR A 181 0.94 -15.06 10.32
C THR A 181 0.06 -13.90 9.84
N ALA A 182 -0.70 -14.09 8.76
CA ALA A 182 -1.65 -13.10 8.27
C ALA A 182 -2.71 -12.76 9.33
N LYS A 183 -3.27 -13.79 9.99
CA LYS A 183 -4.23 -13.59 11.09
C LYS A 183 -3.62 -12.87 12.30
N ASP A 184 -2.37 -13.18 12.65
CA ASP A 184 -1.66 -12.48 13.73
C ASP A 184 -1.42 -10.99 13.36
N ILE A 185 -1.26 -10.67 12.08
CA ILE A 185 -1.17 -9.29 11.57
C ILE A 185 -2.54 -8.60 11.62
N GLU A 186 -3.62 -9.25 11.16
CA GLU A 186 -4.99 -8.73 11.22
C GLU A 186 -5.39 -8.37 12.66
N VAL A 187 -5.11 -9.25 13.62
CA VAL A 187 -5.38 -8.98 15.05
C VAL A 187 -4.62 -7.74 15.55
N LYS A 188 -3.43 -7.43 15.00
CA LYS A 188 -2.73 -6.17 15.32
C LYS A 188 -3.41 -4.97 14.67
N MET A 189 -3.89 -5.12 13.44
CA MET A 189 -4.61 -4.08 12.71
C MET A 189 -5.90 -3.71 13.43
N GLU A 190 -6.71 -4.70 13.81
CA GLU A 190 -7.98 -4.54 14.56
C GLU A 190 -7.77 -3.84 15.91
N LYS A 191 -6.72 -4.19 16.66
CA LYS A 191 -6.41 -3.53 17.95
C LYS A 191 -6.12 -2.04 17.80
N LEU A 192 -5.62 -1.62 16.66
CA LEU A 192 -5.36 -0.22 16.35
C LEU A 192 -6.63 0.49 15.84
N GLU A 193 -7.62 -0.24 15.30
CA GLU A 193 -8.94 0.29 14.94
C GLU A 193 -9.83 0.63 16.15
N GLU A 194 -9.51 0.11 17.33
CA GLU A 194 -10.14 0.56 18.58
C GLU A 194 -9.91 2.07 18.82
N GLU A 195 -8.89 2.66 18.18
CA GLU A 195 -8.75 4.10 18.08
C GLU A 195 -9.74 4.66 17.04
N ASN A 196 -10.54 5.65 17.44
CA ASN A 196 -11.41 6.36 16.49
C ASN A 196 -10.55 7.18 15.51
N LEU A 197 -10.15 6.56 14.40
CA LEU A 197 -9.27 7.13 13.38
C LEU A 197 -9.88 8.37 12.74
N GLN A 198 -11.20 8.40 12.56
CA GLN A 198 -11.89 9.58 12.03
C GLN A 198 -11.62 10.81 12.90
N SER A 199 -11.85 10.69 14.22
CA SER A 199 -11.59 11.77 15.17
C SER A 199 -10.09 12.07 15.34
N LYS A 200 -9.23 11.10 15.06
CA LYS A 200 -7.77 11.25 15.15
C LYS A 200 -7.23 12.12 14.03
N PHE A 201 -7.64 11.85 12.79
CA PHE A 201 -7.08 12.48 11.61
C PHE A 201 -7.88 13.68 11.09
N TYR A 202 -9.18 13.75 11.36
CA TYR A 202 -10.03 14.81 10.83
C TYR A 202 -10.49 15.83 11.88
N ASN A 203 -10.67 17.06 11.42
CA ASN A 203 -11.57 18.03 12.01
C ASN A 203 -12.91 17.97 11.27
N VAL A 204 -14.01 18.15 11.99
CA VAL A 204 -15.33 18.38 11.36
C VAL A 204 -15.40 19.85 10.96
N ILE A 205 -15.70 20.11 9.70
CA ILE A 205 -15.95 21.43 9.13
C ILE A 205 -17.41 21.48 8.68
N GLY A 206 -18.15 22.50 9.13
CA GLY A 206 -19.59 22.64 8.93
C GLY A 206 -19.95 23.60 7.82
#